data_AF-D8EVU4-F1
#
_entry.id   AF-D8EVU4-F1
#
_cell.length_a   1.000
_cell.length_b   1.000
_cell.length_c   1.000
_cell.angle_alpha   90.00
_cell.angle_beta   90.00
_cell.angle_gamma   90.00
#
_symmetry.space_group_name_H-M   'P 1'
#
loop_
_entity.id
_entity.type
_entity.pdbx_description
1 polymer ?
#
loop_
_entity_poly.entity_id
_entity_poly.type
_entity_poly.pdbx_seq_one_letter_code
_entity_poly.pdbx_strand_id
1 'polypeptide(L)'
;MKQLVESKAQVEAVSAQLLDVLDGNGGREVAADLVNKWSDLKTFETRFDRYLEENVKESSVAKRNEAQHALSQAFDPFFEGLHQGLKQLDKTVRRREREQAERARKKGRRKTADKQLKELKSALEALHVAVKDAEGYYRHIHWLQDRFPNAEYEDVIGLCKLADPEEVAEQDYSLNPGRYVGVVIEEDGKTEEEFIQELLAMDQELSELNKEARALEKIIHQNVLKLTGEE
;
A
#
# COMPACT_ATOMS: atom_id res chain seq x y z
N MET A 1 19.81 2.15 6.65
CA MET A 1 20.69 0.99 6.30
C MET A 1 20.40 -0.28 7.09
N LYS A 2 20.32 -0.27 8.43
CA LYS A 2 20.07 -1.50 9.22
C LYS A 2 18.89 -2.36 8.70
N GLN A 3 17.74 -1.73 8.45
CA GLN A 3 16.57 -2.44 7.89
C GLN A 3 16.83 -3.04 6.51
N LEU A 4 17.53 -2.33 5.61
CA LEU A 4 17.89 -2.87 4.29
C LEU A 4 18.77 -4.12 4.41
N VAL A 5 19.70 -4.14 5.36
CA VAL A 5 20.56 -5.31 5.63
C VAL A 5 19.74 -6.49 6.16
N GLU A 6 18.83 -6.24 7.10
CA GLU A 6 17.92 -7.26 7.62
C GLU A 6 17.01 -7.82 6.51
N SER A 7 16.44 -6.96 5.68
CA SER A 7 15.61 -7.35 4.54
C SER A 7 16.39 -8.14 3.48
N LYS A 8 17.68 -7.83 3.24
CA LYS A 8 18.52 -8.61 2.33
C LYS A 8 18.60 -10.07 2.74
N ALA A 9 18.86 -10.35 4.03
CA ALA A 9 18.95 -11.72 4.53
C ALA A 9 17.62 -12.48 4.35
N GLN A 10 16.50 -11.80 4.57
CA GLN A 10 15.17 -12.37 4.34
C GLN A 10 14.91 -12.63 2.85
N VAL A 11 15.28 -11.70 1.97
CA VAL A 11 15.12 -11.84 0.51
C VAL A 11 15.96 -12.99 -0.03
N GLU A 12 17.21 -13.16 0.43
CA GLU A 12 18.07 -14.29 0.04
C GLU A 12 17.46 -15.62 0.47
N ALA A 13 16.99 -15.72 1.72
CA ALA A 13 16.35 -16.92 2.24
C ALA A 13 15.06 -17.29 1.48
N VAL A 14 14.21 -16.30 1.20
CA VAL A 14 12.96 -16.50 0.45
C VAL A 14 13.22 -16.80 -1.02
N SER A 15 14.23 -16.19 -1.62
CA SER A 15 14.63 -16.46 -3.01
C SER A 15 15.17 -17.87 -3.17
N ALA A 16 15.90 -18.40 -2.19
CA ALA A 16 16.32 -19.80 -2.18
C ALA A 16 15.11 -20.77 -2.14
N GLN A 17 14.10 -20.49 -1.30
CA GLN A 17 12.85 -21.26 -1.27
C GLN A 17 12.10 -21.18 -2.61
N LEU A 18 12.10 -20.00 -3.25
CA LEU A 18 11.54 -19.81 -4.59
C LEU A 18 12.28 -20.66 -5.64
N LEU A 19 13.61 -20.72 -5.60
CA LEU A 19 14.44 -21.51 -6.53
C LEU A 19 14.23 -23.02 -6.43
N ASP A 20 13.96 -23.53 -5.22
CA ASP A 20 13.67 -24.95 -4.96
C ASP A 20 12.29 -25.35 -5.48
N VAL A 21 11.31 -24.46 -5.38
CA VAL A 21 9.94 -24.73 -5.86
C VAL A 21 9.82 -24.45 -7.36
N LEU A 22 10.54 -23.47 -7.90
CA LEU A 22 10.51 -23.04 -9.30
C LEU A 22 11.32 -23.96 -10.24
N ASP A 23 10.89 -25.22 -10.43
CA ASP A 23 11.38 -26.05 -11.56
C ASP A 23 10.95 -25.47 -12.93
N GLY A 24 11.86 -24.72 -13.55
CA GLY A 24 11.75 -24.15 -14.90
C GLY A 24 12.58 -22.88 -15.06
N ASN A 25 13.26 -22.74 -16.21
CA ASN A 25 14.26 -21.68 -16.46
C ASN A 25 13.76 -20.26 -16.13
N GLY A 26 12.51 -19.91 -16.47
CA GLY A 26 12.02 -18.54 -16.27
C GLY A 26 11.68 -18.15 -14.83
N GLY A 27 11.51 -19.10 -13.90
CA GLY A 27 11.28 -18.76 -12.48
C GLY A 27 12.59 -18.56 -11.71
N ARG A 28 13.61 -19.33 -12.07
CA ARG A 28 14.94 -19.22 -11.46
C ARG A 28 15.65 -17.92 -11.82
N GLU A 29 15.53 -17.50 -13.07
CA GLU A 29 16.12 -16.25 -13.56
C GLU A 29 15.56 -15.03 -12.83
N VAL A 30 14.24 -14.96 -12.64
CA VAL A 30 13.59 -13.84 -11.92
C VAL A 30 13.97 -13.79 -10.45
N ALA A 31 14.05 -14.94 -9.76
CA ALA A 31 14.49 -14.99 -8.37
C ALA A 31 15.98 -14.63 -8.23
N ALA A 32 16.83 -15.09 -9.15
CA ALA A 32 18.25 -14.74 -9.19
C ALA A 32 18.45 -13.25 -9.47
N ASP A 33 17.70 -12.67 -10.41
CA ASP A 33 17.74 -11.23 -10.70
C ASP A 33 17.35 -10.39 -9.49
N LEU A 34 16.34 -10.83 -8.71
CA LEU A 34 15.97 -10.12 -7.49
C LEU A 34 17.11 -10.15 -6.47
N VAL A 35 17.73 -11.30 -6.23
CA VAL A 35 18.90 -11.41 -5.33
C VAL A 35 20.07 -10.57 -5.83
N ASN A 36 20.33 -10.58 -7.14
CA ASN A 36 21.40 -9.80 -7.75
C ASN A 36 21.20 -8.30 -7.55
N LYS A 37 19.96 -7.78 -7.49
CA LYS A 37 19.71 -6.37 -7.16
C LYS A 37 20.21 -5.98 -5.77
N TRP A 38 20.27 -6.92 -4.82
CA TRP A 38 20.83 -6.70 -3.48
C TRP A 38 22.36 -6.82 -3.42
N SER A 39 23.03 -7.14 -4.54
CA SER A 39 24.49 -7.19 -4.61
C SER A 39 25.12 -5.79 -4.47
N ASP A 40 24.41 -4.75 -4.94
CA ASP A 40 24.84 -3.36 -4.85
C ASP A 40 24.64 -2.73 -3.45
N LEU A 41 24.09 -3.49 -2.48
CA LEU A 41 23.80 -2.95 -1.15
C LEU A 41 25.02 -2.33 -0.48
N LYS A 42 26.22 -2.89 -0.69
CA LYS A 42 27.47 -2.35 -0.14
C LYS A 42 27.82 -0.98 -0.72
N THR A 43 27.50 -0.74 -1.99
CA THR A 43 27.65 0.57 -2.64
C THR A 43 26.71 1.58 -2.01
N PHE A 44 25.47 1.17 -1.74
CA PHE A 44 24.48 2.00 -1.06
C PHE A 44 24.85 2.30 0.41
N GLU A 45 25.41 1.34 1.14
CA GLU A 45 25.96 1.54 2.49
C GLU A 45 27.05 2.60 2.47
N THR A 46 28.03 2.46 1.57
CA THR A 46 29.13 3.41 1.44
C THR A 46 28.63 4.82 1.12
N ARG A 47 27.60 4.94 0.28
CA ARG A 47 26.98 6.23 -0.06
C ARG A 47 26.25 6.84 1.14
N PHE A 48 25.53 6.01 1.90
CA PHE A 48 24.83 6.46 3.10
C PHE A 48 25.79 6.91 4.20
N ASP A 49 26.88 6.18 4.42
CA ASP A 49 27.91 6.53 5.40
C ASP A 49 28.58 7.87 5.02
N ARG A 50 28.91 8.04 3.74
CA ARG A 50 29.42 9.32 3.23
C ARG A 50 28.45 10.48 3.45
N TYR A 51 27.17 10.26 3.16
CA TYR A 51 26.13 11.27 3.42
C TYR A 51 26.10 11.67 4.89
N LEU A 52 26.19 10.72 5.82
CA LEU A 52 26.24 11.02 7.25
C LEU A 52 27.50 11.83 7.61
N GLU A 53 28.68 11.42 7.15
CA GLU A 53 29.94 12.12 7.42
C GLU A 53 29.92 13.57 6.93
N GLU A 54 29.43 13.80 5.71
CA GLU A 54 29.40 15.11 5.07
C GLU A 54 28.33 16.04 5.67
N ASN A 55 27.20 15.50 6.13
CA ASN A 55 26.03 16.30 6.53
C ASN A 55 25.80 16.38 8.04
N VAL A 56 26.49 15.59 8.88
CA VAL A 56 26.27 15.61 10.34
C VAL A 56 26.66 16.95 10.99
N LYS A 57 27.59 17.69 10.36
CA LYS A 57 28.04 19.02 10.82
C LYS A 57 27.48 20.17 9.99
N GLU A 58 26.72 19.90 8.93
CA GLU A 58 26.11 20.95 8.13
C GLU A 58 24.99 21.61 8.95
N SER A 59 24.98 22.94 8.97
CA SER A 59 24.05 23.75 9.76
C SER A 59 22.94 24.37 8.91
N SER A 60 23.15 24.48 7.59
CA SER A 60 22.15 24.96 6.66
C SER A 60 21.08 23.91 6.40
N VAL A 61 19.82 24.24 6.70
CA VAL A 61 18.65 23.40 6.41
C VAL A 61 18.54 23.11 4.92
N ALA A 62 18.67 24.14 4.08
CA ALA A 62 18.59 24.00 2.62
C ALA A 62 19.61 23.01 2.07
N LYS A 63 20.88 23.09 2.51
CA LYS A 63 21.93 22.17 2.06
C LYS A 63 21.70 20.74 2.53
N ARG A 64 21.25 20.56 3.78
CA ARG A 64 20.90 19.21 4.30
C ARG A 64 19.72 18.62 3.53
N ASN A 65 18.72 19.44 3.20
CA ASN A 65 17.58 19.00 2.41
C ASN A 65 18.00 18.58 0.99
N GLU A 66 18.81 19.40 0.30
CA GLU A 66 19.37 19.07 -1.01
C GLU A 66 20.17 17.76 -0.98
N ALA A 67 21.02 17.57 0.03
CA ALA A 67 21.78 16.35 0.21
C ALA A 67 20.87 15.13 0.48
N GLN A 68 19.79 15.30 1.24
CA GLN A 68 18.82 14.24 1.52
C GLN A 68 18.01 13.86 0.27
N HIS A 69 17.61 14.84 -0.55
CA HIS A 69 17.00 14.59 -1.86
C HIS A 69 17.95 13.80 -2.77
N ALA A 70 19.21 14.23 -2.88
CA ALA A 70 20.22 13.55 -3.69
C ALA A 70 20.55 12.14 -3.19
N LEU A 71 20.44 11.91 -1.88
CA LEU A 71 20.52 10.57 -1.29
C LEU A 71 19.28 9.75 -1.67
N SER A 72 18.06 10.25 -1.44
CA SER A 72 16.82 9.51 -1.71
C SER A 72 16.72 9.09 -3.17
N GLN A 73 16.94 10.03 -4.10
CA GLN A 73 16.92 9.81 -5.55
C GLN A 73 17.92 8.75 -6.03
N ALA A 74 19.00 8.54 -5.28
CA ALA A 74 19.97 7.48 -5.56
C ALA A 74 19.39 6.08 -5.41
N PHE A 75 18.46 5.91 -4.47
CA PHE A 75 17.87 4.63 -4.12
C PHE A 75 16.61 4.34 -4.94
N ASP A 76 16.02 5.33 -5.62
CA ASP A 76 14.81 5.14 -6.43
C ASP A 76 14.96 4.01 -7.47
N PRO A 77 16.03 3.95 -8.29
CA PRO A 77 16.21 2.86 -9.25
C PRO A 77 16.32 1.48 -8.60
N PHE A 78 16.84 1.41 -7.37
CA PHE A 78 16.94 0.17 -6.62
C PHE A 78 15.55 -0.32 -6.19
N PHE A 79 14.73 0.55 -5.58
CA PHE A 79 13.38 0.18 -5.13
C PHE A 79 12.42 -0.07 -6.29
N GLU A 80 12.49 0.71 -7.38
CA GLU A 80 11.77 0.43 -8.62
C GLU A 80 12.13 -0.96 -9.16
N GLY A 81 13.41 -1.31 -9.15
CA GLY A 81 13.89 -2.63 -9.54
C GLY A 81 13.33 -3.76 -8.68
N LEU A 82 13.23 -3.56 -7.36
CA LEU A 82 12.62 -4.55 -6.45
C LEU A 82 11.13 -4.73 -6.72
N HIS A 83 10.39 -3.63 -6.91
CA HIS A 83 8.96 -3.67 -7.23
C HIS A 83 8.68 -4.35 -8.58
N GLN A 84 9.51 -4.09 -9.59
CA GLN A 84 9.42 -4.79 -10.86
C GLN A 84 9.69 -6.29 -10.69
N GLY A 85 10.71 -6.68 -9.93
CA GLY A 85 11.02 -8.08 -9.62
C GLY A 85 9.87 -8.80 -8.92
N LEU A 86 9.31 -8.19 -7.87
CA LEU A 86 8.11 -8.69 -7.17
C LEU A 86 6.94 -8.92 -8.12
N LYS A 87 6.66 -7.94 -9.00
CA LYS A 87 5.59 -8.04 -10.01
C LYS A 87 5.80 -9.20 -10.98
N GLN A 88 7.04 -9.52 -11.36
CA GLN A 88 7.35 -10.67 -12.21
C GLN A 88 7.22 -12.01 -11.46
N LEU A 89 7.60 -12.05 -10.18
CA LEU A 89 7.37 -13.21 -9.32
C LEU A 89 5.87 -13.49 -9.15
N ASP A 90 5.07 -12.46 -8.86
CA ASP A 90 3.61 -12.55 -8.77
C ASP A 90 2.99 -13.17 -10.03
N LYS A 91 3.40 -12.67 -11.21
CA LYS A 91 2.95 -13.24 -12.50
C LYS A 91 3.33 -14.70 -12.65
N THR A 92 4.55 -15.07 -12.25
CA THR A 92 5.04 -16.45 -12.34
C THR A 92 4.26 -17.39 -11.43
N VAL A 93 4.00 -16.98 -10.17
CA VAL A 93 3.20 -17.74 -9.21
C VAL A 93 1.76 -17.92 -9.70
N ARG A 94 1.13 -16.84 -10.19
CA ARG A 94 -0.23 -16.88 -10.77
C ARG A 94 -0.32 -17.80 -11.98
N ARG A 95 0.69 -17.80 -12.87
CA ARG A 95 0.74 -18.71 -14.04
C ARG A 95 0.76 -20.17 -13.60
N ARG A 96 1.60 -20.51 -12.61
CA ARG A 96 1.67 -21.87 -12.08
C ARG A 96 0.39 -22.34 -11.41
N GLU A 97 -0.27 -21.46 -10.65
CA GLU A 97 -1.57 -21.77 -10.07
C GLU A 97 -2.61 -22.13 -11.15
N ARG A 98 -2.60 -21.42 -12.28
CA ARG A 98 -3.47 -21.73 -13.43
C ARG A 98 -3.12 -23.07 -14.07
N GLU A 99 -1.85 -23.32 -14.38
CA GLU A 99 -1.39 -24.58 -14.97
C GLU A 99 -1.73 -25.79 -14.09
N GLN A 100 -1.57 -25.65 -12.77
CA GLN A 100 -1.92 -26.69 -11.81
C GLN A 100 -3.42 -26.94 -11.75
N ALA A 101 -4.23 -25.87 -11.75
CA ALA A 101 -5.69 -25.99 -11.78
C ALA A 101 -6.18 -26.68 -13.07
N GLU A 102 -5.58 -26.37 -14.21
CA GLU A 102 -5.87 -27.05 -15.49
C GLU A 102 -5.48 -28.53 -15.47
N ARG A 103 -4.30 -28.88 -14.93
CA ARG A 103 -3.87 -30.28 -14.78
C ARG A 103 -4.81 -31.07 -13.85
N ALA A 104 -5.29 -30.45 -12.77
CA ALA A 104 -6.25 -31.07 -11.86
C ALA A 104 -7.61 -31.32 -12.55
N ARG A 105 -8.11 -30.33 -13.30
CA ARG A 105 -9.33 -30.45 -14.12
C ARG A 105 -9.23 -31.58 -15.14
N LYS A 106 -8.12 -31.67 -15.89
CA LYS A 106 -7.88 -32.75 -16.87
C LYS A 106 -7.83 -34.15 -16.24
N LYS A 107 -7.45 -34.26 -14.97
CA LYS A 107 -7.40 -35.53 -14.22
C LYS A 107 -8.68 -35.85 -13.44
N GLY A 108 -9.74 -35.05 -13.59
CA GLY A 108 -11.01 -35.24 -12.86
C GLY A 108 -10.88 -35.11 -11.33
N ARG A 109 -9.78 -34.52 -10.82
CA ARG A 109 -9.55 -34.33 -9.39
C ARG A 109 -10.05 -32.97 -8.94
N ARG A 110 -10.66 -32.91 -7.74
CA ARG A 110 -11.05 -31.65 -7.08
C ARG A 110 -9.80 -30.78 -6.86
N LYS A 111 -9.96 -29.45 -6.88
CA LYS A 111 -8.87 -28.47 -6.72
C LYS A 111 -8.31 -28.52 -5.29
N THR A 112 -7.41 -29.46 -5.01
CA THR A 112 -6.66 -29.47 -3.75
C THR A 112 -5.53 -28.45 -3.85
N ALA A 113 -5.41 -27.55 -2.88
CA ALA A 113 -4.27 -26.64 -2.80
C ALA A 113 -3.01 -27.48 -2.56
N ASP A 114 -2.04 -27.38 -3.47
CA ASP A 114 -0.75 -28.02 -3.31
C ASP A 114 -0.02 -27.37 -2.14
N LYS A 115 0.54 -28.19 -1.24
CA LYS A 115 1.34 -27.73 -0.10
C LYS A 115 2.46 -26.81 -0.59
N GLN A 116 3.09 -27.16 -1.72
CA GLN A 116 4.16 -26.38 -2.33
C GLN A 116 3.67 -25.01 -2.84
N LEU A 117 2.45 -24.93 -3.40
CA LEU A 117 1.88 -23.66 -3.86
C LEU A 117 1.50 -22.75 -2.68
N LYS A 118 1.06 -23.32 -1.55
CA LYS A 118 0.76 -22.57 -0.33
C LYS A 118 2.04 -22.00 0.29
N GLU A 119 3.09 -22.81 0.39
CA GLU A 119 4.42 -22.38 0.85
C GLU A 119 4.97 -21.27 -0.04
N LEU A 120 4.86 -21.42 -1.37
CA LEU A 120 5.29 -20.42 -2.35
C LEU A 120 4.58 -19.07 -2.17
N LYS A 121 3.25 -19.07 -1.98
CA LYS A 121 2.48 -17.84 -1.73
C LYS A 121 2.86 -17.19 -0.40
N SER A 122 3.07 -18.00 0.64
CA SER A 122 3.50 -17.50 1.95
C SER A 122 4.89 -16.86 1.88
N ALA A 123 5.80 -17.47 1.12
CA ALA A 123 7.15 -16.94 0.91
C ALA A 123 7.09 -15.62 0.12
N LEU A 124 6.28 -15.56 -0.94
CA LEU A 124 6.09 -14.33 -1.72
C LEU A 124 5.49 -13.19 -0.89
N GLU A 125 4.52 -13.48 -0.02
CA GLU A 125 3.97 -12.48 0.91
C GLU A 125 5.04 -11.97 1.89
N ALA A 126 5.83 -12.88 2.47
CA ALA A 126 6.93 -12.49 3.36
C ALA A 126 7.96 -11.59 2.64
N LEU A 127 8.22 -11.86 1.36
CA LEU A 127 9.11 -11.04 0.53
C LEU A 127 8.52 -9.64 0.27
N HIS A 128 7.22 -9.54 0.00
CA HIS A 128 6.53 -8.25 -0.14
C HIS A 128 6.64 -7.42 1.16
N VAL A 129 6.42 -8.04 2.32
CA VAL A 129 6.59 -7.38 3.61
C VAL A 129 8.05 -6.92 3.81
N ALA A 130 9.03 -7.78 3.54
CA ALA A 130 10.44 -7.44 3.71
C ALA A 130 10.90 -6.27 2.82
N VAL A 131 10.44 -6.22 1.55
CA VAL A 131 10.72 -5.11 0.64
C VAL A 131 10.00 -3.84 1.08
N LYS A 132 8.72 -3.95 1.48
CA LYS A 132 7.94 -2.81 1.99
C LYS A 132 8.59 -2.19 3.23
N ASP A 133 9.10 -3.01 4.13
CA ASP A 133 9.78 -2.55 5.35
C ASP A 133 11.14 -1.92 5.00
N ALA A 134 11.89 -2.50 4.06
CA ALA A 134 13.17 -1.96 3.59
C ALA A 134 13.05 -0.54 3.00
N GLU A 135 11.97 -0.31 2.25
CA GLU A 135 11.66 0.97 1.61
C GLU A 135 10.99 1.97 2.59
N GLY A 136 10.54 1.53 3.76
CA GLY A 136 9.71 2.32 4.68
C GLY A 136 10.28 3.71 4.99
N TYR A 137 11.56 3.78 5.36
CA TYR A 137 12.20 5.07 5.63
C TYR A 137 12.36 5.96 4.38
N TYR A 138 12.57 5.38 3.20
CA TYR A 138 12.67 6.15 1.96
C TYR A 138 11.31 6.70 1.54
N ARG A 139 10.24 5.93 1.71
CA ARG A 139 8.87 6.43 1.54
C ARG A 139 8.57 7.58 2.49
N HIS A 140 9.05 7.54 3.74
CA HIS A 140 8.88 8.65 4.68
C HIS A 140 9.66 9.90 4.24
N ILE A 141 10.86 9.73 3.67
CA ILE A 141 11.63 10.86 3.11
C ILE A 141 10.85 11.50 1.96
N HIS A 142 10.42 10.71 0.98
CA HIS A 142 9.62 11.20 -0.15
C HIS A 142 8.33 11.89 0.33
N TRP A 143 7.58 11.26 1.24
CA TRP A 143 6.36 11.83 1.81
C TRP A 143 6.60 13.21 2.47
N LEU A 144 7.71 13.36 3.20
CA LEU A 144 8.05 14.62 3.87
C LEU A 144 8.46 15.68 2.84
N GLN A 145 9.32 15.30 1.88
CA GLN A 145 9.87 16.19 0.87
C GLN A 145 8.83 16.66 -0.15
N ASP A 146 7.86 15.82 -0.50
CA ASP A 146 6.76 16.20 -1.39
C ASP A 146 5.87 17.29 -0.77
N ARG A 147 5.73 17.28 0.56
CA ARG A 147 4.86 18.20 1.30
C ARG A 147 5.58 19.42 1.86
N PHE A 148 6.87 19.29 2.13
CA PHE A 148 7.74 20.35 2.64
C PHE A 148 9.02 20.41 1.78
N PRO A 149 8.93 20.86 0.51
CA PRO A 149 10.03 20.79 -0.45
C PRO A 149 11.27 21.60 -0.04
N ASN A 150 11.09 22.62 0.79
CA ASN A 150 12.18 23.44 1.32
C ASN A 150 12.68 22.98 2.71
N ALA A 151 12.12 21.89 3.25
CA ALA A 151 12.33 21.45 4.64
C ALA A 151 12.04 22.55 5.69
N GLU A 152 11.08 23.42 5.37
CA GLU A 152 10.58 24.49 6.23
C GLU A 152 9.11 24.26 6.54
N TYR A 153 8.63 24.84 7.64
CA TYR A 153 7.21 24.75 8.00
C TYR A 153 6.36 25.52 6.99
N GLU A 154 5.31 24.87 6.51
CA GLU A 154 4.28 25.47 5.67
C GLU A 154 2.91 24.91 6.07
N ASP A 155 1.88 25.73 5.96
CA ASP A 155 0.50 25.25 6.15
C ASP A 155 0.13 24.34 4.98
N VAL A 156 -0.20 23.08 5.29
CA VAL A 156 -0.55 22.06 4.29
C VAL A 156 -1.98 21.62 4.54
N ILE A 157 -2.86 21.87 3.55
CA ILE A 157 -4.28 21.52 3.62
C ILE A 157 -4.45 20.03 3.95
N GLY A 158 -5.32 19.74 4.92
CA GLY A 158 -5.59 18.40 5.42
C GLY A 158 -4.47 17.79 6.28
N LEU A 159 -3.39 18.52 6.56
CA LEU A 159 -2.26 18.02 7.35
C LEU A 159 -1.90 18.90 8.54
N CYS A 160 -1.56 20.17 8.31
CA CYS A 160 -1.13 21.08 9.37
C CYS A 160 -1.42 22.53 9.03
N LYS A 161 -1.71 23.32 10.07
CA LYS A 161 -1.90 24.77 9.99
C LYS A 161 -1.43 25.42 11.28
N LEU A 162 -0.78 26.58 11.18
CA LEU A 162 -0.42 27.41 12.33
C LEU A 162 -1.58 28.34 12.67
N ALA A 163 -2.52 27.84 13.47
CA ALA A 163 -3.69 28.62 13.86
C ALA A 163 -3.34 29.71 14.87
N ASP A 164 -3.78 30.94 14.62
CA ASP A 164 -3.61 32.05 15.56
C ASP A 164 -4.69 32.06 16.67
N PRO A 165 -4.50 32.82 17.76
CA PRO A 165 -5.48 32.86 18.85
C PRO A 165 -6.88 33.38 18.46
N GLU A 166 -6.99 34.18 17.40
CA GLU A 166 -8.26 34.70 16.89
C GLU A 166 -9.02 33.59 16.18
N GLU A 167 -8.35 32.83 15.31
CA GLU A 167 -8.92 31.64 14.64
C GLU A 167 -9.36 30.58 15.65
N VAL A 168 -8.59 30.38 16.72
CA VAL A 168 -8.96 29.45 17.80
C VAL A 168 -10.22 29.92 18.54
N ALA A 169 -10.36 31.23 18.77
CA ALA A 169 -11.55 31.80 19.39
C ALA A 169 -12.78 31.66 18.48
N GLU A 170 -12.63 31.87 17.16
CA GLU A 170 -13.69 31.65 16.16
C GLU A 170 -14.17 30.19 16.11
N GLN A 171 -13.30 29.24 16.41
CA GLN A 171 -13.63 27.81 16.52
C GLN A 171 -14.09 27.39 17.92
N ASP A 172 -14.61 28.32 18.73
CA ASP A 172 -15.07 28.10 20.11
C ASP A 172 -14.00 27.44 21.01
N TYR A 173 -12.72 27.79 20.79
CA TYR A 173 -11.54 27.22 21.46
C TYR A 173 -11.37 25.71 21.28
N SER A 174 -12.04 25.11 20.28
CA SER A 174 -11.89 23.69 19.97
C SER A 174 -10.55 23.43 19.29
N LEU A 175 -9.66 22.67 19.92
CA LEU A 175 -8.34 22.30 19.37
C LEU A 175 -8.36 21.10 18.40
N ASN A 176 -9.54 20.69 17.92
CA ASN A 176 -9.65 19.64 16.92
C ASN A 176 -8.99 20.09 15.59
N PRO A 177 -7.88 19.47 15.13
CA PRO A 177 -7.14 19.92 13.95
C PRO A 177 -7.98 20.03 12.69
N GLY A 178 -8.98 19.15 12.53
CA GLY A 178 -9.87 19.14 11.36
C GLY A 178 -10.67 20.44 11.16
N ARG A 179 -10.82 21.26 12.21
CA ARG A 179 -11.45 22.59 12.12
C ARG A 179 -10.57 23.65 11.44
N TYR A 180 -9.27 23.40 11.35
CA TYR A 180 -8.28 24.39 10.89
C TYR A 180 -7.63 23.99 9.58
N VAL A 181 -7.29 22.71 9.42
CA VAL A 181 -6.49 22.23 8.28
C VAL A 181 -7.30 22.08 6.99
N GLY A 182 -8.64 22.05 7.08
CA GLY A 182 -9.50 21.79 5.93
C GLY A 182 -9.35 20.36 5.38
N VAL A 183 -9.92 20.12 4.21
CA VAL A 183 -9.79 18.87 3.46
C VAL A 183 -9.41 19.18 2.03
N VAL A 184 -8.52 18.39 1.45
CA VAL A 184 -8.28 18.45 0.00
C VAL A 184 -9.54 17.93 -0.66
N ILE A 185 -10.26 18.80 -1.37
CA ILE A 185 -11.37 18.39 -2.22
C ILE A 185 -10.72 17.92 -3.52
N GLU A 186 -10.50 16.61 -3.62
CA GLU A 186 -10.20 16.01 -4.93
C GLU A 186 -11.48 16.08 -5.75
N GLU A 187 -11.46 16.81 -6.88
CA GLU A 187 -12.54 16.72 -7.86
C GLU A 187 -12.59 15.27 -8.35
N ASP A 188 -13.73 14.60 -8.16
CA ASP A 188 -13.94 13.21 -8.53
C ASP A 188 -13.99 12.99 -10.06
N GLY A 189 -13.72 14.06 -10.81
CA GLY A 189 -13.66 14.09 -12.28
C GLY A 189 -15.02 13.94 -12.95
N LYS A 190 -16.12 13.98 -12.20
CA LYS A 190 -17.47 13.82 -12.74
C LYS A 190 -18.03 15.14 -13.26
N THR A 191 -18.77 15.08 -14.34
CA THR A 191 -19.59 16.22 -14.76
C THR A 191 -20.84 16.33 -13.87
N GLU A 192 -21.48 17.51 -13.88
CA GLU A 192 -22.73 17.72 -13.15
C GLU A 192 -23.81 16.69 -13.57
N GLU A 193 -23.87 16.36 -14.85
CA GLU A 193 -24.80 15.35 -15.36
C GLU A 193 -24.52 13.94 -14.81
N GLU A 194 -23.24 13.55 -14.73
CA GLU A 194 -22.84 12.26 -14.17
C GLU A 194 -23.18 12.16 -12.68
N PHE A 195 -22.93 13.23 -11.92
CA PHE A 195 -23.30 13.31 -10.51
C PHE A 195 -24.82 13.16 -10.31
N ILE A 196 -25.63 13.90 -11.08
CA ILE A 196 -27.09 13.83 -10.98
C ILE A 196 -27.59 12.42 -11.34
N GLN A 197 -27.03 11.80 -12.38
CA GLN A 197 -27.41 10.44 -12.77
C GLN A 197 -27.11 9.42 -11.66
N GLU A 198 -25.93 9.50 -11.04
CA GLU A 198 -25.55 8.62 -9.95
C GLU A 198 -26.43 8.84 -8.71
N LEU A 199 -26.72 10.10 -8.37
CA LEU A 199 -27.60 10.44 -7.25
C LEU A 199 -29.02 9.86 -7.45
N LEU A 200 -29.57 9.98 -8.67
CA LEU A 200 -30.88 9.40 -8.99
C LEU A 200 -30.86 7.86 -8.95
N ALA A 201 -29.77 7.24 -9.40
CA ALA A 201 -29.61 5.79 -9.31
C ALA A 201 -29.56 5.32 -7.85
N MET A 202 -28.83 6.03 -6.98
CA MET A 202 -28.75 5.75 -5.55
C MET A 202 -30.11 5.97 -4.85
N ASP A 203 -30.86 7.01 -5.19
CA ASP A 203 -32.21 7.25 -4.65
C ASP A 203 -33.19 6.13 -5.04
N GLN A 204 -33.11 5.67 -6.29
CA GLN A 204 -33.92 4.56 -6.77
C GLN A 204 -33.59 3.26 -6.01
N GLU A 205 -32.31 2.95 -5.83
CA GLU A 205 -31.86 1.79 -5.04
C GLU A 205 -32.35 1.88 -3.59
N LEU A 206 -32.20 3.06 -2.97
CA LEU A 206 -32.70 3.32 -1.61
C LEU A 206 -34.22 3.12 -1.52
N SER A 207 -34.97 3.56 -2.54
CA SER A 207 -36.42 3.39 -2.62
C SER A 207 -36.83 1.91 -2.70
N GLU A 208 -36.08 1.10 -3.45
CA GLU A 208 -36.29 -0.35 -3.55
C GLU A 208 -35.99 -1.05 -2.22
N LEU A 209 -34.85 -0.75 -1.60
CA LEU A 209 -34.50 -1.27 -0.27
C LEU A 209 -35.54 -0.90 0.79
N ASN A 210 -36.09 0.32 0.73
CA ASN A 210 -37.17 0.74 1.63
C ASN A 210 -38.47 -0.04 1.42
N LYS A 211 -38.82 -0.40 0.17
CA LYS A 211 -40.00 -1.22 -0.12
C LYS A 211 -39.83 -2.64 0.42
N GLU A 212 -38.65 -3.23 0.23
CA GLU A 212 -38.33 -4.55 0.76
C GLU A 212 -38.34 -4.56 2.29
N ALA A 213 -37.75 -3.55 2.92
CA ALA A 213 -37.75 -3.38 4.37
C ALA A 213 -39.19 -3.35 4.93
N ARG A 214 -40.08 -2.57 4.32
CA ARG A 214 -41.50 -2.51 4.72
C ARG A 214 -42.24 -3.83 4.51
N ALA A 215 -41.92 -4.57 3.45
CA ALA A 215 -42.50 -5.88 3.20
C ALA A 215 -42.09 -6.88 4.30
N LEU A 216 -40.80 -6.89 4.65
CA LEU A 216 -40.27 -7.71 5.75
C LEU A 216 -40.86 -7.31 7.09
N GLU A 217 -40.95 -6.01 7.38
CA GLU A 217 -41.59 -5.47 8.59
C GLU A 217 -43.03 -6.01 8.73
N LYS A 218 -43.81 -5.96 7.64
CA LYS A 218 -45.18 -6.49 7.64
C LYS A 218 -45.24 -7.99 7.91
N ILE A 219 -44.33 -8.77 7.32
CA ILE A 219 -44.25 -10.23 7.54
C ILE A 219 -43.91 -10.52 9.00
N ILE A 220 -42.94 -9.81 9.57
CA ILE A 220 -42.54 -9.95 10.98
C ILE A 220 -43.73 -9.63 11.88
N HIS A 221 -44.41 -8.51 11.65
CA HIS A 221 -45.58 -8.11 12.44
C HIS A 221 -46.71 -9.15 12.37
N GLN A 222 -47.04 -9.65 11.18
CA GLN A 222 -48.04 -10.72 11.01
C GLN A 222 -47.66 -12.00 11.75
N ASN A 223 -46.39 -12.37 11.76
CA ASN A 223 -45.91 -13.55 12.48
C ASN A 223 -46.00 -13.34 14.01
N VAL A 224 -45.73 -12.13 14.50
CA VAL A 224 -45.88 -11.79 15.93
C VAL A 224 -47.34 -11.88 16.36
N LEU A 225 -48.28 -11.32 15.58
CA LEU A 225 -49.72 -11.42 15.87
C LEU A 225 -50.19 -12.88 15.97
N LYS A 226 -49.78 -13.72 15.01
CA LYS A 226 -50.08 -15.16 15.03
C LYS A 226 -49.51 -15.89 16.25
N LEU A 227 -48.31 -15.51 16.69
CA LEU A 227 -47.67 -16.11 17.87
C LEU A 227 -48.30 -15.66 19.18
N THR A 228 -48.85 -14.44 19.23
CA THR A 228 -49.42 -13.82 20.43
C THR A 228 -50.93 -14.05 20.57
N GLY A 229 -51.62 -14.51 19.51
CA GLY A 229 -53.04 -14.84 19.54
C GLY A 229 -53.97 -13.63 19.36
N GLU A 230 -53.42 -12.50 18.89
CA GLU A 230 -54.16 -11.30 18.53
C GLU A 230 -54.46 -11.36 17.02
N GLU A 231 -55.58 -11.98 16.62
CA GLU A 231 -56.07 -11.97 15.22
C GLU A 231 -56.88 -10.72 14.87
#